data_AF-A0A9Q0E3S9-F1
#
_entry.id   AF-A0A9Q0E3S9-F1
#
_cell.length_a   1.000
_cell.length_b   1.000
_cell.length_c   1.000
_cell.angle_alpha   90.00
_cell.angle_beta   90.00
_cell.angle_gamma   90.00
#
_symmetry.space_group_name_H-M   'P 1'
#
loop_
_entity.id
_entity.type
_entity.pdbx_description
1 polymer ?
#
loop_
_entity_poly.entity_id
_entity_poly.type
_entity_poly.pdbx_seq_one_letter_code
_entity_poly.pdbx_strand_id
1 'polypeptide(L)'
;NSSLPQAGSRGFWSLSSSWGFLLIQAMTYLYKDPMWSSNMSAVLAGLSGGGPDLKQVLDWLEERSLDEHFSLSDIWGSLISAIFMKQLDRRTLAEEAERCTSANPYPVYSTLEKNCHLNGQTKGRWFELTPHEAGFTELNRFIPTSQLDNSRSPAGGEKKQRKGMDMVSLQGIVGSAMADEERVLEFLLPDWLKGAKGIQDTSSEDSRNTPMGVLRLLQAQLQQLTAPLQVSWVVFKLFPLIGQWKWGTIENFLYQSNDAAVPSCLRSEEKLQLVDAGLYINSPYPPFLGPKRADLILAREYAAEMQKPFPLVDDRVLKHKDWPQDFYVFPGELSTPTVVYMPLFNRRNCRDAAEVKAKLAEYTTYQGPYSKEKIAALLKIAMANMKNNRQNLLNQIRKAVILKYSRR
;
A
#
# COMPACT_ATOMS: atom_id res chain seq x y z
N ASN A 1 -0.48 2.53 -27.69
CA ASN A 1 -1.24 1.35 -27.24
C ASN A 1 -0.45 0.54 -26.23
N SER A 2 -0.22 1.13 -25.06
CA SER A 2 0.39 0.49 -23.89
C SER A 2 -0.58 0.63 -22.73
N SER A 3 -1.80 0.11 -22.91
CA SER A 3 -2.75 -0.04 -21.81
C SER A 3 -2.17 -1.08 -20.86
N LEU A 4 -1.99 -0.70 -19.59
CA LEU A 4 -1.82 -1.64 -18.48
C LEU A 4 -2.83 -2.79 -18.68
N PRO A 5 -2.42 -4.07 -18.53
CA PRO A 5 -3.36 -5.17 -18.69
C PRO A 5 -4.54 -4.93 -17.76
N GLN A 6 -5.73 -4.76 -18.36
CA GLN A 6 -6.98 -4.66 -17.62
C GLN A 6 -7.05 -5.85 -16.67
N ALA A 7 -7.47 -5.60 -15.43
CA ALA A 7 -7.74 -6.59 -14.40
C ALA A 7 -8.97 -7.47 -14.75
N GLY A 8 -9.01 -7.97 -15.99
CA GLY A 8 -10.02 -8.87 -16.51
C GLY A 8 -9.47 -10.29 -16.55
N SER A 9 -10.17 -11.18 -15.84
CA SER A 9 -10.03 -12.66 -15.84
C SER A 9 -9.11 -13.34 -14.80
N ARG A 10 -9.18 -12.97 -13.51
CA ARG A 10 -8.85 -13.89 -12.39
C ARG A 10 -9.87 -13.75 -11.24
N GLY A 11 -10.97 -14.49 -11.37
CA GLY A 11 -12.25 -14.34 -10.64
C GLY A 11 -12.32 -14.64 -9.13
N PHE A 12 -11.26 -14.39 -8.36
CA PHE A 12 -11.33 -14.49 -6.89
C PHE A 12 -10.75 -13.25 -6.18
N TRP A 13 -9.75 -12.59 -6.76
CA TRP A 13 -8.95 -11.58 -6.05
C TRP A 13 -9.23 -10.12 -6.45
N SER A 14 -10.05 -9.88 -7.49
CA SER A 14 -10.36 -8.51 -7.96
C SER A 14 -11.43 -7.78 -7.16
N LEU A 15 -12.14 -8.46 -6.25
CA LEU A 15 -13.14 -7.85 -5.35
C LEU A 15 -12.63 -7.68 -3.92
N SER A 16 -11.49 -8.29 -3.60
CA SER A 16 -10.79 -8.16 -2.32
C SER A 16 -9.57 -7.24 -2.40
N SER A 17 -9.31 -6.63 -3.54
CA SER A 17 -8.07 -5.97 -4.01
C SER A 17 -7.66 -4.70 -3.25
N SER A 18 -8.16 -4.52 -2.02
CA SER A 18 -8.26 -3.18 -1.46
C SER A 18 -8.07 -3.08 0.06
N TRP A 19 -8.01 -4.21 0.76
CA TRP A 19 -7.65 -4.24 2.17
C TRP A 19 -6.16 -4.02 2.42
N GLY A 20 -5.29 -4.40 1.47
CA GLY A 20 -3.84 -4.16 1.57
C GLY A 20 -3.52 -2.66 1.56
N PHE A 21 -4.21 -1.89 0.72
CA PHE A 21 -4.15 -0.43 0.73
C PHE A 21 -4.44 0.13 2.13
N LEU A 22 -5.62 -0.16 2.70
CA LEU A 22 -6.01 0.36 4.02
C LEU A 22 -5.08 -0.11 5.15
N LEU A 23 -4.58 -1.34 5.08
CA LEU A 23 -3.65 -1.88 6.07
C LEU A 23 -2.34 -1.09 6.09
N ILE A 24 -1.79 -0.80 4.92
CA ILE A 24 -0.52 -0.07 4.83
C ILE A 24 -0.70 1.38 5.28
N GLN A 25 -1.82 2.03 4.89
CA GLN A 25 -2.13 3.37 5.39
C GLN A 25 -2.27 3.38 6.92
N ALA A 26 -2.96 2.38 7.50
CA ALA A 26 -3.05 2.23 8.95
C ALA A 26 -1.68 2.03 9.60
N MET A 27 -0.76 1.24 9.01
CA MET A 27 0.60 1.10 9.53
C MET A 27 1.33 2.44 9.57
N THR A 28 1.33 3.21 8.49
CA THR A 28 1.99 4.53 8.51
C THR A 28 1.39 5.47 9.57
N TYR A 29 0.11 5.30 9.92
CA TYR A 29 -0.53 6.03 11.01
C TYR A 29 -0.12 5.53 12.40
N LEU A 30 -0.20 4.21 12.64
CA LEU A 30 0.09 3.58 13.94
C LEU A 30 1.50 3.88 14.42
N TYR A 31 2.50 3.72 13.54
CA TYR A 31 3.92 3.86 13.89
C TYR A 31 4.35 5.31 14.18
N LYS A 32 3.44 6.29 14.01
CA LYS A 32 3.63 7.63 14.56
C LYS A 32 3.68 7.68 16.08
N ASP A 33 3.04 6.74 16.75
CA ASP A 33 3.22 6.53 18.19
C ASP A 33 4.20 5.34 18.38
N PRO A 34 5.40 5.56 18.95
CA PRO A 34 6.38 4.49 19.16
C PRO A 34 5.92 3.44 20.19
N MET A 35 4.79 3.68 20.86
CA MET A 35 4.17 2.80 21.85
C MET A 35 2.72 2.43 21.48
N TRP A 36 2.34 2.55 20.20
CA TRP A 36 0.95 2.37 19.73
C TRP A 36 0.29 1.07 20.20
N SER A 37 1.05 -0.02 20.28
CA SER A 37 0.54 -1.34 20.70
C SER A 37 0.02 -1.34 22.14
N SER A 38 0.53 -0.44 22.99
CA SER A 38 0.10 -0.24 24.37
C SER A 38 -0.91 0.89 24.55
N ASN A 39 -1.11 1.73 23.52
CA ASN A 39 -1.92 2.95 23.60
C ASN A 39 -2.92 3.08 22.44
N MET A 40 -3.54 1.97 22.03
CA MET A 40 -4.48 1.95 20.91
C MET A 40 -5.66 2.93 21.07
N SER A 41 -6.11 3.22 22.29
CA SER A 41 -7.20 4.17 22.53
C SER A 41 -6.85 5.60 22.10
N ALA A 42 -5.62 6.07 22.38
CA ALA A 42 -5.18 7.40 21.97
C ALA A 42 -5.02 7.49 20.45
N VAL A 43 -4.47 6.43 19.84
CA VAL A 43 -4.29 6.34 18.39
C VAL A 43 -5.65 6.39 17.68
N LEU A 44 -6.66 5.66 18.19
CA LEU A 44 -8.02 5.70 17.64
C LEU A 44 -8.72 7.05 17.83
N ALA A 45 -8.46 7.75 18.94
CA ALA A 45 -8.98 9.10 19.15
C ALA A 45 -8.43 10.09 18.12
N GLY A 46 -7.17 9.93 17.71
CA GLY A 46 -6.53 10.75 16.68
C GLY A 46 -7.19 10.63 15.30
N LEU A 47 -7.67 9.45 14.90
CA LEU A 47 -8.38 9.25 13.63
C LEU A 47 -9.71 10.01 13.56
N SER A 48 -10.26 10.39 14.71
CA SER A 48 -11.49 11.16 14.84
C SER A 48 -11.25 12.68 14.90
N GLY A 49 -9.99 13.13 14.84
CA GLY A 49 -9.57 14.53 14.89
C GLY A 49 -9.72 15.27 13.56
N GLY A 50 -9.43 16.58 13.59
CA GLY A 50 -9.34 17.39 12.38
C GLY A 50 -8.10 17.02 11.55
N GLY A 51 -8.21 17.12 10.22
CA GLY A 51 -7.06 16.93 9.32
C GLY A 51 -6.04 18.08 9.39
N PRO A 52 -4.91 17.95 8.67
CA PRO A 52 -3.95 19.05 8.55
C PRO A 52 -4.62 20.27 7.91
N ASP A 53 -4.12 21.46 8.26
CA ASP A 53 -4.55 22.69 7.61
C ASP A 53 -4.16 22.68 6.12
N LEU A 54 -4.99 23.29 5.27
CA LEU A 54 -4.79 23.32 3.83
C LEU A 54 -3.42 23.90 3.46
N LYS A 55 -2.99 24.94 4.19
CA LYS A 55 -1.68 25.57 3.98
C LYS A 55 -0.53 24.59 4.25
N GLN A 56 -0.63 23.75 5.27
CA GLN A 56 0.43 22.78 5.57
C GLN A 56 0.61 21.74 4.46
N VAL A 57 -0.49 21.31 3.84
CA VAL A 57 -0.46 20.36 2.72
C VAL A 57 0.12 21.03 1.47
N LEU A 58 -0.25 22.29 1.23
CA LEU A 58 0.28 23.13 0.16
C LEU A 58 1.78 23.38 0.30
N ASP A 59 2.22 23.84 1.48
CA ASP A 59 3.64 24.08 1.78
C ASP A 59 4.47 22.80 1.56
N TRP A 60 3.94 21.64 1.96
CA TRP A 60 4.59 20.36 1.71
C TRP A 60 4.66 20.01 0.22
N LEU A 61 3.57 20.18 -0.53
CA LEU A 61 3.54 19.91 -1.97
C LEU A 61 4.47 20.83 -2.75
N GLU A 62 4.52 22.12 -2.41
CA GLU A 62 5.42 23.10 -3.02
C GLU A 62 6.87 22.71 -2.77
N GLU A 63 7.25 22.46 -1.51
CA GLU A 63 8.61 22.02 -1.13
C GLU A 63 8.99 20.73 -1.85
N ARG A 64 8.10 19.73 -1.83
CA ARG A 64 8.35 18.42 -2.45
C ARG A 64 8.45 18.53 -3.98
N SER A 65 7.72 19.44 -4.61
CA SER A 65 7.74 19.64 -6.08
C SER A 65 9.05 20.24 -6.61
N LEU A 66 9.92 20.74 -5.73
CA LEU A 66 11.28 21.20 -6.07
C LEU A 66 12.26 20.04 -6.26
N ASP A 67 11.92 18.85 -5.79
CA ASP A 67 12.73 17.65 -5.93
C ASP A 67 12.51 17.00 -7.31
N GLU A 68 13.58 16.47 -7.91
CA GLU A 68 13.51 15.85 -9.23
C GLU A 68 12.83 14.47 -9.25
N HIS A 69 12.67 13.87 -8.08
CA HIS A 69 11.92 12.63 -7.86
C HIS A 69 10.44 12.90 -7.55
N PHE A 70 9.98 14.14 -7.67
CA PHE A 70 8.56 14.46 -7.58
C PHE A 70 7.76 13.69 -8.64
N SER A 71 6.65 13.09 -8.23
CA SER A 71 5.87 12.13 -9.00
C SER A 71 4.39 12.20 -8.65
N LEU A 72 3.54 11.49 -9.40
CA LEU A 72 2.11 11.39 -9.10
C LEU A 72 1.84 10.76 -7.72
N SER A 73 2.75 9.93 -7.22
CA SER A 73 2.68 9.37 -5.86
C SER A 73 2.73 10.45 -4.79
N ASP A 74 3.48 11.54 -4.97
CA ASP A 74 3.57 12.60 -3.97
C ASP A 74 2.26 13.38 -3.85
N ILE A 75 1.64 13.67 -4.99
CA ILE A 75 0.31 14.31 -5.05
C ILE A 75 -0.71 13.38 -4.38
N TRP A 76 -0.71 12.10 -4.75
CA TRP A 76 -1.60 11.09 -4.19
C TRP A 76 -1.40 10.89 -2.68
N GLY A 77 -0.15 10.85 -2.22
CA GLY A 77 0.22 10.74 -0.82
C GLY A 77 -0.30 11.91 0.00
N SER A 78 -0.17 13.14 -0.51
CA SER A 78 -0.69 14.34 0.18
C SER A 78 -2.21 14.29 0.38
N LEU A 79 -2.95 13.77 -0.61
CA LEU A 79 -4.39 13.59 -0.54
C LEU A 79 -4.76 12.51 0.46
N ILE A 80 -4.06 11.37 0.43
CA ILE A 80 -4.29 10.29 1.40
C ILE A 80 -4.06 10.79 2.83
N SER A 81 -2.91 11.44 3.05
CA SER A 81 -2.53 12.05 4.32
C SER A 81 -3.59 13.02 4.82
N ALA A 82 -3.99 13.99 3.99
CA ALA A 82 -4.93 15.04 4.39
C ALA A 82 -6.37 14.54 4.55
N ILE A 83 -6.84 13.72 3.62
CA ILE A 83 -8.26 13.38 3.47
C ILE A 83 -8.62 12.15 4.29
N PHE A 84 -7.83 11.09 4.21
CA PHE A 84 -8.14 9.82 4.86
C PHE A 84 -7.47 9.68 6.22
N MET A 85 -6.16 9.93 6.27
CA MET A 85 -5.38 9.74 7.50
C MET A 85 -5.55 10.91 8.47
N LYS A 86 -6.06 12.06 8.00
CA LYS A 86 -6.23 13.29 8.78
C LYS A 86 -4.93 13.72 9.47
N GLN A 87 -3.79 13.47 8.82
CA GLN A 87 -2.49 13.90 9.31
C GLN A 87 -1.49 14.06 8.17
N LEU A 88 -0.50 14.93 8.37
CA LEU A 88 0.64 15.11 7.48
C LEU A 88 1.92 14.75 8.24
N ASP A 89 2.38 13.51 8.08
CA ASP A 89 3.57 13.02 8.79
C ASP A 89 4.84 13.24 7.95
N ARG A 90 5.56 14.30 8.26
CA ARG A 90 6.77 14.71 7.53
C ARG A 90 8.05 13.99 7.97
N ARG A 91 7.94 13.02 8.88
CA ARG A 91 9.07 12.18 9.29
C ARG A 91 9.51 11.30 8.13
N THR A 92 10.77 10.92 8.13
CA THR A 92 11.31 9.98 7.17
C THR A 92 11.10 8.54 7.63
N LEU A 93 11.03 7.61 6.69
CA LEU A 93 11.02 6.17 7.04
C LEU A 93 12.28 5.77 7.81
N ALA A 94 13.43 6.41 7.52
CA ALA A 94 14.68 6.15 8.20
C ALA A 94 14.66 6.61 9.67
N GLU A 95 14.01 7.73 9.99
CA GLU A 95 13.82 8.22 11.37
C GLU A 95 13.00 7.24 12.23
N GLU A 96 12.22 6.34 11.61
CA GLU A 96 11.49 5.29 12.34
C GLU A 96 12.43 4.21 12.90
N ALA A 97 13.66 4.07 12.37
CA ALA A 97 14.61 3.05 12.82
C ALA A 97 14.98 3.25 14.31
N GLU A 98 15.22 4.50 14.72
CA GLU A 98 15.55 4.87 16.09
C GLU A 98 14.36 4.70 17.06
N ARG A 99 13.15 4.59 16.51
CA ARG A 99 11.88 4.51 17.24
C ARG A 99 11.32 3.09 17.28
N CYS A 100 11.94 2.16 16.55
CA CYS A 100 11.62 0.74 16.60
C CYS A 100 11.96 0.18 17.99
N THR A 101 10.97 0.21 18.87
CA THR A 101 11.04 -0.45 20.18
C THR A 101 10.72 -1.93 20.04
N SER A 102 11.14 -2.74 21.02
CA SER A 102 10.69 -4.14 21.15
C SER A 102 9.21 -4.29 21.49
N ALA A 103 8.51 -3.18 21.77
CA ALA A 103 7.09 -3.19 22.10
C ALA A 103 6.20 -3.37 20.87
N ASN A 104 6.62 -2.92 19.69
CA ASN A 104 5.85 -3.02 18.46
C ASN A 104 6.43 -4.07 17.51
N PRO A 105 5.60 -4.71 16.67
CA PRO A 105 6.08 -5.46 15.52
C PRO A 105 6.97 -4.60 14.62
N TYR A 106 7.87 -5.22 13.85
CA TYR A 106 8.71 -4.51 12.90
C TYR A 106 7.90 -4.12 11.64
N PRO A 107 7.87 -2.84 11.23
CA PRO A 107 7.10 -2.43 10.07
C PRO A 107 7.85 -2.81 8.77
N VAL A 108 7.14 -3.48 7.87
CA VAL A 108 7.63 -3.87 6.55
C VAL A 108 6.62 -3.41 5.51
N TYR A 109 7.07 -2.62 4.55
CA TYR A 109 6.30 -2.12 3.44
C TYR A 109 6.80 -2.78 2.15
N SER A 110 5.88 -3.01 1.20
CA SER A 110 6.20 -3.69 -0.06
C SER A 110 5.66 -2.90 -1.23
N THR A 111 6.47 -2.76 -2.26
CA THR A 111 6.13 -2.11 -3.53
C THR A 111 6.61 -2.97 -4.70
N LEU A 112 6.24 -2.58 -5.91
CA LEU A 112 6.71 -3.16 -7.16
C LEU A 112 7.54 -2.15 -7.92
N GLU A 113 8.63 -2.59 -8.53
CA GLU A 113 9.29 -1.83 -9.58
C GLU A 113 8.50 -2.00 -10.89
N LYS A 114 7.92 -0.89 -11.35
CA LYS A 114 6.98 -0.84 -12.48
C LYS A 114 7.60 -1.36 -13.77
N ASN A 115 8.82 -0.97 -14.11
CA ASN A 115 9.42 -1.30 -15.39
C ASN A 115 9.76 -2.80 -15.49
N CYS A 116 10.34 -3.38 -14.44
CA CYS A 116 10.61 -4.81 -14.32
C CYS A 116 9.31 -5.62 -14.30
N HIS A 117 8.26 -5.13 -13.64
CA HIS A 117 6.94 -5.75 -13.69
C HIS A 117 6.37 -5.78 -15.12
N LEU A 118 6.36 -4.64 -15.82
CA LEU A 118 5.87 -4.54 -17.20
C LEU A 118 6.68 -5.38 -18.19
N ASN A 119 7.98 -5.53 -17.95
CA ASN A 119 8.87 -6.39 -18.74
C ASN A 119 8.73 -7.89 -18.40
N GLY A 120 7.77 -8.28 -17.54
CA GLY A 120 7.49 -9.67 -17.19
C GLY A 120 8.57 -10.33 -16.32
N GLN A 121 9.50 -9.56 -15.73
CA GLN A 121 10.60 -10.10 -14.93
C GLN A 121 10.07 -10.65 -13.60
N THR A 122 10.50 -11.84 -13.22
CA THR A 122 10.18 -12.46 -11.92
C THR A 122 11.20 -12.11 -10.84
N LYS A 123 12.39 -11.66 -11.22
CA LYS A 123 13.42 -11.14 -10.31
C LYS A 123 13.47 -9.62 -10.40
N GLY A 124 13.77 -8.95 -9.29
CA GLY A 124 13.89 -7.49 -9.26
C GLY A 124 12.55 -6.77 -9.40
N ARG A 125 11.44 -7.48 -9.14
CA ARG A 125 10.09 -6.93 -9.22
C ARG A 125 9.68 -6.38 -7.86
N TRP A 126 9.94 -7.11 -6.78
CA TRP A 126 9.54 -6.69 -5.45
C TRP A 126 10.60 -5.80 -4.80
N PHE A 127 10.14 -4.67 -4.27
CA PHE A 127 10.96 -3.75 -3.53
C PHE A 127 10.41 -3.64 -2.11
N GLU A 128 11.24 -4.01 -1.15
CA GLU A 128 10.92 -3.99 0.27
C GLU A 128 11.45 -2.68 0.88
N LEU A 129 10.61 -2.05 1.69
CA LEU A 129 10.89 -0.80 2.38
C LEU A 129 10.71 -1.04 3.88
N THR A 130 11.76 -0.85 4.65
CA THR A 130 11.72 -0.93 6.12
C THR A 130 12.43 0.29 6.71
N PRO A 131 12.31 0.55 8.02
CA PRO A 131 13.05 1.65 8.64
C PRO A 131 14.57 1.57 8.48
N HIS A 132 15.14 0.37 8.48
CA HIS A 132 16.60 0.18 8.47
C HIS A 132 17.17 -0.03 7.07
N GLU A 133 16.50 -0.81 6.24
CA GLU A 133 16.97 -1.19 4.91
C GLU A 133 15.84 -1.18 3.89
N ALA A 134 16.22 -0.90 2.63
CA ALA A 134 15.34 -0.91 1.49
C ALA A 134 16.03 -1.58 0.30
N GLY A 135 15.29 -2.36 -0.50
CA GLY A 135 15.90 -3.07 -1.63
C GLY A 135 15.08 -4.21 -2.21
N PHE A 136 15.74 -5.00 -3.05
CA PHE A 136 15.12 -6.08 -3.82
C PHE A 136 15.30 -7.42 -3.13
N THR A 137 14.20 -7.95 -2.59
CA THR A 137 14.20 -9.18 -1.77
C THR A 137 14.66 -10.40 -2.56
N GLU A 138 14.26 -10.55 -3.83
CA GLU A 138 14.62 -11.69 -4.68
C GLU A 138 16.09 -11.64 -5.14
N LEU A 139 16.69 -10.45 -5.16
CA LEU A 139 18.10 -10.26 -5.50
C LEU A 139 19.01 -10.28 -4.26
N ASN A 140 18.43 -10.20 -3.06
CA ASN A 140 19.15 -9.99 -1.81
C ASN A 140 20.12 -8.80 -1.95
N ARG A 141 19.60 -7.67 -2.41
CA ARG A 141 20.33 -6.40 -2.60
C ARG A 141 19.59 -5.31 -1.84
N PHE A 142 20.21 -4.80 -0.80
CA PHE A 142 19.63 -3.80 0.10
C PHE A 142 20.64 -2.69 0.37
N ILE A 143 20.11 -1.49 0.60
CA ILE A 143 20.84 -0.32 1.07
C ILE A 143 20.19 0.20 2.35
N PRO A 144 20.91 0.95 3.21
CA PRO A 144 20.30 1.64 4.32
C PRO A 144 19.18 2.57 3.83
N THR A 145 18.03 2.58 4.50
CA THR A 145 16.88 3.39 4.08
C THR A 145 17.21 4.89 4.04
N SER A 146 18.12 5.36 4.90
CA SER A 146 18.65 6.73 4.89
C SER A 146 19.40 7.11 3.58
N GLN A 147 19.78 6.13 2.77
CA GLN A 147 20.48 6.32 1.50
C GLN A 147 19.59 6.17 0.27
N LEU A 148 18.29 5.86 0.42
CA LEU A 148 17.39 5.50 -0.68
C LEU A 148 17.39 6.52 -1.84
N ASP A 149 17.37 7.82 -1.52
CA ASP A 149 17.43 8.91 -2.49
C ASP A 149 18.79 9.60 -2.57
N ASN A 150 19.82 9.01 -1.98
CA ASN A 150 21.18 9.57 -1.91
C ASN A 150 22.25 8.53 -2.29
N SER A 151 21.84 7.43 -2.92
CA SER A 151 22.69 6.27 -3.20
C SER A 151 23.74 6.54 -4.28
N ARG A 152 23.51 7.53 -5.15
CA ARG A 152 24.47 8.01 -6.15
C ARG A 152 24.84 9.48 -5.92
N SER A 153 26.09 9.80 -6.24
CA SER A 153 26.54 11.18 -6.45
C SER A 153 26.64 11.40 -7.96
N PRO A 154 26.20 12.55 -8.50
CA PRO A 154 26.46 12.85 -9.90
C PRO A 154 27.96 12.78 -10.15
N ALA A 155 28.38 12.18 -11.27
CA ALA A 155 29.78 12.21 -11.68
C ALA A 155 30.21 13.68 -11.88
N GLY A 156 30.91 14.26 -10.91
CA GLY A 156 31.40 15.64 -10.93
C GLY A 156 30.44 16.72 -10.43
N GLY A 157 29.33 16.38 -9.76
CA GLY A 157 28.40 17.36 -9.17
C GLY A 157 28.41 17.40 -7.64
N GLU A 158 28.00 18.53 -7.05
CA GLU A 158 27.81 18.64 -5.60
C GLU A 158 26.73 17.66 -5.11
N LYS A 159 27.01 16.96 -4.00
CA LYS A 159 26.01 16.15 -3.31
C LYS A 159 24.94 17.07 -2.71
N LYS A 160 23.81 17.24 -3.40
CA LYS A 160 22.61 17.75 -2.74
C LYS A 160 22.05 16.63 -1.87
N GLN A 161 22.39 16.63 -0.58
CA GLN A 161 21.86 15.68 0.38
C GLN A 161 20.34 15.85 0.47
N ARG A 162 19.59 14.86 -0.05
CA ARG A 162 18.13 14.83 0.02
C ARG A 162 17.70 14.36 1.41
N LYS A 163 16.56 14.88 1.88
CA LYS A 163 15.99 14.59 3.19
C LYS A 163 15.58 13.12 3.36
N GLY A 164 15.52 12.34 2.28
CA GLY A 164 15.06 10.95 2.27
C GLY A 164 13.53 10.86 2.21
N MET A 165 13.03 9.66 1.91
CA MET A 165 11.59 9.41 1.74
C MET A 165 10.81 9.66 3.04
N ASP A 166 9.88 10.61 2.99
CA ASP A 166 8.95 10.89 4.08
C ASP A 166 7.73 9.97 4.07
N MET A 167 7.00 9.93 5.19
CA MET A 167 5.85 9.05 5.35
C MET A 167 4.71 9.42 4.38
N VAL A 168 4.57 10.69 4.00
CA VAL A 168 3.58 11.13 2.99
C VAL A 168 3.91 10.53 1.62
N SER A 169 5.18 10.61 1.21
CA SER A 169 5.67 10.01 -0.04
C SER A 169 5.52 8.49 -0.01
N LEU A 170 5.91 7.85 1.10
CA LEU A 170 5.73 6.41 1.31
C LEU A 170 4.26 6.01 1.14
N GLN A 171 3.32 6.69 1.81
CA GLN A 171 1.88 6.46 1.69
C GLN A 171 1.38 6.56 0.24
N GLY A 172 1.90 7.52 -0.52
CA GLY A 172 1.59 7.72 -1.92
C GLY A 172 2.08 6.58 -2.82
N ILE A 173 3.30 6.09 -2.57
CA ILE A 173 3.89 4.98 -3.33
C ILE A 173 3.14 3.67 -3.05
N VAL A 174 3.06 3.29 -1.78
CA VAL A 174 2.42 2.04 -1.34
C VAL A 174 0.89 2.06 -1.46
N GLY A 175 0.32 3.23 -1.77
CA GLY A 175 -1.12 3.42 -1.97
C GLY A 175 -1.52 3.74 -3.41
N SER A 176 -0.59 3.64 -4.36
CA SER A 176 -0.80 3.98 -5.77
C SER A 176 -1.70 2.99 -6.52
N ALA A 177 -2.17 1.87 -5.94
CA ALA A 177 -3.08 0.96 -6.64
C ALA A 177 -4.46 1.58 -6.90
N MET A 178 -4.87 2.54 -6.06
CA MET A 178 -6.10 3.31 -6.29
C MET A 178 -5.95 4.38 -7.38
N ALA A 179 -4.72 4.56 -7.87
CA ALA A 179 -4.41 5.47 -8.94
C ALA A 179 -4.52 4.80 -10.33
N ASP A 180 -5.68 4.21 -10.58
CA ASP A 180 -6.11 3.70 -11.89
C ASP A 180 -6.04 4.83 -12.94
N GLU A 181 -5.48 4.57 -14.11
CA GLU A 181 -5.20 5.59 -15.14
C GLU A 181 -6.43 6.39 -15.58
N GLU A 182 -7.56 5.72 -15.79
CA GLU A 182 -8.80 6.36 -16.22
C GLU A 182 -9.36 7.25 -15.10
N ARG A 183 -9.37 6.74 -13.87
CA ARG A 183 -9.87 7.46 -12.69
C ARG A 183 -8.95 8.59 -12.23
N VAL A 184 -7.65 8.41 -12.38
CA VAL A 184 -6.64 9.44 -12.08
C VAL A 184 -6.72 10.57 -13.10
N LEU A 185 -6.97 10.27 -14.37
CA LEU A 185 -7.19 11.32 -15.37
C LEU A 185 -8.50 12.06 -15.13
N GLU A 186 -9.58 11.36 -14.76
CA GLU A 186 -10.82 12.02 -14.28
C GLU A 186 -10.56 12.88 -13.04
N PHE A 187 -9.66 12.48 -12.16
CA PHE A 187 -9.35 13.16 -10.91
C PHE A 187 -8.42 14.37 -11.07
N LEU A 188 -7.33 14.22 -11.83
CA LEU A 188 -6.24 15.21 -11.93
C LEU A 188 -6.49 16.28 -13.00
N LEU A 189 -7.36 16.02 -13.99
CA LEU A 189 -7.62 16.98 -15.06
C LEU A 189 -8.59 18.08 -14.59
N PRO A 190 -8.27 19.37 -14.80
CA PRO A 190 -9.22 20.46 -14.60
C PRO A 190 -10.47 20.31 -15.48
N ASP A 191 -11.62 20.82 -15.01
CA ASP A 191 -12.92 20.63 -15.68
C ASP A 191 -12.93 21.14 -17.14
N TRP A 192 -12.22 22.24 -17.42
CA TRP A 192 -12.11 22.80 -18.78
C TRP A 192 -11.37 21.88 -19.77
N LEU A 193 -10.56 20.92 -19.28
CA LEU A 193 -9.85 19.94 -20.12
C LEU A 193 -10.66 18.67 -20.37
N LYS A 194 -11.55 18.30 -19.44
CA LYS A 194 -12.41 17.11 -19.56
C LYS A 194 -13.36 17.22 -20.75
N GLY A 195 -13.95 18.40 -20.94
CA GLY A 195 -14.80 18.71 -22.08
C GLY A 195 -14.09 18.56 -23.43
N ALA A 196 -12.76 18.80 -23.49
CA ALA A 196 -11.97 18.64 -24.71
C ALA A 196 -11.62 17.18 -25.04
N LYS A 197 -11.59 16.29 -24.03
CA LYS A 197 -11.31 14.84 -24.20
C LYS A 197 -12.56 13.99 -24.39
N GLY A 198 -13.76 14.58 -24.39
CA GLY A 198 -15.01 13.84 -24.55
C GLY A 198 -15.35 12.90 -23.38
N ILE A 199 -14.79 13.15 -22.19
CA ILE A 199 -15.17 12.43 -20.96
C ILE A 199 -16.59 12.89 -20.62
N GLN A 200 -17.58 12.02 -20.83
CA GLN A 200 -18.99 12.34 -20.54
C GLN A 200 -19.24 12.36 -19.03
N ASP A 201 -19.82 13.44 -18.54
CA ASP A 201 -20.28 13.56 -17.16
C ASP A 201 -21.57 12.75 -17.01
N THR A 202 -21.48 11.49 -16.57
CA THR A 202 -22.67 10.67 -16.29
C THR A 202 -23.30 11.19 -14.99
N SER A 203 -24.20 12.15 -15.14
CA SER A 203 -24.92 12.81 -14.06
C SER A 203 -26.03 11.92 -13.50
N SER A 204 -25.89 11.52 -12.24
CA SER A 204 -27.02 11.31 -11.35
C SER A 204 -26.69 11.88 -9.97
N GLU A 205 -27.51 12.84 -9.53
CA GLU A 205 -27.52 13.42 -8.18
C GLU A 205 -28.08 12.42 -7.18
N ASP A 206 -27.33 11.37 -6.82
CA ASP A 206 -27.44 10.85 -5.45
C ASP A 206 -26.29 9.92 -5.08
N SER A 207 -25.96 9.92 -3.79
CA SER A 207 -25.01 9.05 -3.06
C SER A 207 -23.52 9.46 -3.05
N ARG A 208 -23.17 10.17 -1.98
CA ARG A 208 -21.78 10.37 -1.47
C ARG A 208 -21.00 9.06 -1.18
N ASN A 209 -21.63 7.90 -1.34
CA ASN A 209 -21.09 6.58 -1.01
C ASN A 209 -20.81 5.69 -2.23
N THR A 210 -20.94 6.21 -3.45
CA THR A 210 -20.49 5.52 -4.66
C THR A 210 -19.02 5.81 -4.94
N PRO A 211 -18.32 4.92 -5.67
CA PRO A 211 -16.98 5.21 -6.21
C PRO A 211 -16.91 6.58 -6.89
N MET A 212 -17.95 6.95 -7.64
CA MET A 212 -18.02 8.23 -8.35
C MET A 212 -18.25 9.44 -7.44
N GLY A 213 -19.13 9.33 -6.43
CA GLY A 213 -19.31 10.38 -5.42
C GLY A 213 -18.03 10.67 -4.63
N VAL A 214 -17.17 9.66 -4.50
CA VAL A 214 -15.92 9.73 -3.74
C VAL A 214 -14.82 10.30 -4.59
N LEU A 215 -14.76 9.91 -5.86
CA LEU A 215 -13.93 10.58 -6.86
C LEU A 215 -14.28 12.07 -6.95
N ARG A 216 -15.56 12.46 -6.90
CA ARG A 216 -15.98 13.88 -6.86
C ARG A 216 -15.53 14.60 -5.59
N LEU A 217 -15.64 13.96 -4.41
CA LEU A 217 -15.15 14.54 -3.16
C LEU A 217 -13.64 14.75 -3.19
N LEU A 218 -12.89 13.75 -3.67
CA LEU A 218 -11.45 13.87 -3.85
C LEU A 218 -11.16 14.99 -4.84
N GLN A 219 -11.83 15.03 -6.00
CA GLN A 219 -11.60 16.04 -7.03
C GLN A 219 -11.85 17.45 -6.49
N ALA A 220 -12.94 17.68 -5.76
CA ALA A 220 -13.22 18.98 -5.14
C ALA A 220 -12.13 19.38 -4.13
N GLN A 221 -11.61 18.42 -3.36
CA GLN A 221 -10.52 18.66 -2.42
C GLN A 221 -9.17 18.87 -3.13
N LEU A 222 -8.90 18.16 -4.23
CA LEU A 222 -7.75 18.42 -5.08
C LEU A 222 -7.85 19.82 -5.68
N GLN A 223 -9.00 20.20 -6.22
CA GLN A 223 -9.23 21.55 -6.75
C GLN A 223 -9.01 22.61 -5.68
N GLN A 224 -9.47 22.39 -4.44
CA GLN A 224 -9.16 23.30 -3.32
C GLN A 224 -7.67 23.30 -2.94
N LEU A 225 -7.01 22.14 -2.98
CA LEU A 225 -5.57 22.00 -2.75
C LEU A 225 -4.75 22.64 -3.85
N THR A 226 -5.17 22.59 -5.10
CA THR A 226 -4.39 23.11 -6.23
C THR A 226 -4.85 24.49 -6.68
N ALA A 227 -6.01 24.99 -6.25
CA ALA A 227 -6.49 26.33 -6.62
C ALA A 227 -5.54 27.47 -6.16
N PRO A 228 -4.90 27.38 -4.97
CA PRO A 228 -3.87 28.34 -4.58
C PRO A 228 -2.55 28.14 -5.33
N LEU A 229 -2.28 26.92 -5.84
CA LEU A 229 -1.14 26.68 -6.71
C LEU A 229 -1.39 27.42 -8.03
N GLN A 230 -0.46 28.29 -8.41
CA GLN A 230 -0.58 29.07 -9.64
C GLN A 230 -0.84 28.13 -10.84
N VAL A 231 -1.61 28.58 -11.84
CA VAL A 231 -1.84 27.83 -13.10
C VAL A 231 -0.52 27.34 -13.71
N SER A 232 0.55 28.11 -13.53
CA SER A 232 1.92 27.73 -13.88
C SER A 232 2.37 26.41 -13.22
N TRP A 233 2.10 26.18 -11.93
CA TRP A 233 2.45 24.94 -11.24
C TRP A 233 1.72 23.73 -11.86
N VAL A 234 0.42 23.85 -12.13
CA VAL A 234 -0.35 22.78 -12.79
C VAL A 234 0.23 22.47 -14.17
N VAL A 235 0.51 23.51 -14.95
CA VAL A 235 1.04 23.38 -16.31
C VAL A 235 2.46 22.79 -16.32
N PHE A 236 3.35 23.25 -15.45
CA PHE A 236 4.77 22.91 -15.48
C PHE A 236 5.16 21.73 -14.58
N LYS A 237 4.33 21.36 -13.59
CA LYS A 237 4.60 20.22 -12.69
C LYS A 237 3.62 19.07 -12.94
N LEU A 238 2.31 19.31 -12.86
CA LEU A 238 1.32 18.23 -12.95
C LEU A 238 1.21 17.63 -14.35
N PHE A 239 1.07 18.44 -15.41
CA PHE A 239 0.90 17.90 -16.77
C PHE A 239 2.08 17.06 -17.27
N PRO A 240 3.35 17.43 -17.05
CA PRO A 240 4.48 16.57 -17.41
C PRO A 240 4.43 15.22 -16.71
N LEU A 241 4.05 15.18 -15.42
CA LEU A 241 3.93 13.94 -14.66
C LEU A 241 2.83 13.02 -15.20
N ILE A 242 1.69 13.58 -15.58
CA ILE A 242 0.60 12.85 -16.23
C ILE A 242 1.05 12.34 -17.60
N GLY A 243 1.65 13.21 -18.43
CA GLY A 243 2.11 12.84 -19.78
C GLY A 243 3.17 11.73 -19.77
N GLN A 244 4.02 11.69 -18.75
CA GLN A 244 5.05 10.67 -18.57
C GLN A 244 4.59 9.47 -17.71
N TRP A 245 3.40 9.56 -17.10
CA TRP A 245 2.85 8.60 -16.16
C TRP A 245 3.85 8.15 -15.08
N LYS A 246 4.50 9.12 -14.42
CA LYS A 246 5.57 8.88 -13.44
C LYS A 246 5.03 8.66 -12.03
N TRP A 247 5.36 7.52 -11.45
CA TRP A 247 4.98 7.10 -10.09
C TRP A 247 6.22 6.75 -9.27
N GLY A 248 6.14 6.95 -7.96
CA GLY A 248 7.11 6.55 -6.93
C GLY A 248 8.56 6.56 -7.37
N THR A 249 9.04 7.71 -7.81
CA THR A 249 10.38 7.82 -8.39
C THR A 249 11.42 7.87 -7.27
N ILE A 250 12.45 7.03 -7.35
CA ILE A 250 13.63 7.05 -6.45
C ILE A 250 14.91 6.79 -7.23
N GLU A 251 16.06 7.06 -6.63
CA GLU A 251 17.37 6.72 -7.19
C GLU A 251 17.54 5.19 -7.34
N ASN A 252 18.07 4.75 -8.49
CA ASN A 252 18.39 3.35 -8.69
C ASN A 252 19.82 3.01 -8.27
N PHE A 253 19.99 2.43 -7.09
CA PHE A 253 21.29 1.99 -6.59
C PHE A 253 21.89 0.79 -7.35
N LEU A 254 21.14 0.16 -8.27
CA LEU A 254 21.59 -0.93 -9.14
C LEU A 254 21.87 -0.48 -10.59
N TYR A 255 21.69 0.81 -10.90
CA TYR A 255 21.97 1.35 -12.23
C TYR A 255 23.43 1.09 -12.63
N GLN A 256 23.64 0.59 -13.84
CA GLN A 256 24.95 0.17 -14.38
C GLN A 256 25.69 -0.87 -13.53
N SER A 257 24.97 -1.66 -12.73
CA SER A 257 25.59 -2.78 -12.02
C SER A 257 26.22 -3.76 -13.01
N ASN A 258 27.45 -4.21 -12.71
CA ASN A 258 28.15 -5.25 -13.48
C ASN A 258 27.71 -6.68 -13.11
N ASP A 259 26.81 -6.82 -12.14
CA ASP A 259 26.33 -8.11 -11.65
C ASP A 259 25.32 -8.73 -12.62
N ALA A 260 25.68 -9.89 -13.19
CA ALA A 260 24.84 -10.64 -14.12
C ALA A 260 23.54 -11.15 -13.48
N ALA A 261 23.47 -11.24 -12.15
CA ALA A 261 22.24 -11.61 -11.43
C ALA A 261 21.20 -10.48 -11.44
N VAL A 262 21.60 -9.23 -11.74
CA VAL A 262 20.71 -8.07 -11.80
C VAL A 262 20.05 -7.99 -13.19
N PRO A 263 18.71 -8.01 -13.28
CA PRO A 263 17.97 -7.89 -14.53
C PRO A 263 18.31 -6.61 -15.31
N SER A 264 18.19 -6.66 -16.63
CA SER A 264 18.46 -5.49 -17.49
C SER A 264 17.57 -4.29 -17.16
N CYS A 265 16.30 -4.51 -16.79
CA CYS A 265 15.38 -3.44 -16.37
C CYS A 265 15.90 -2.61 -15.18
N LEU A 266 16.74 -3.18 -14.32
CA LEU A 266 17.38 -2.47 -13.21
C LEU A 266 18.77 -1.94 -13.53
N ARG A 267 19.43 -2.43 -14.58
CA ARG A 267 20.77 -1.95 -14.97
C ARG A 267 20.72 -0.79 -15.95
N SER A 268 19.64 -0.68 -16.72
CA SER A 268 19.50 0.32 -17.79
C SER A 268 18.89 1.64 -17.33
N GLU A 269 18.08 1.63 -16.28
CA GLU A 269 17.35 2.82 -15.82
C GLU A 269 18.08 3.50 -14.65
N GLU A 270 18.25 4.82 -14.71
CA GLU A 270 18.87 5.59 -13.62
C GLU A 270 17.96 5.73 -12.40
N LYS A 271 16.64 5.66 -12.61
CA LYS A 271 15.61 5.86 -11.59
C LYS A 271 14.69 4.65 -11.55
N LEU A 272 14.27 4.26 -10.34
CA LEU A 272 13.24 3.24 -10.16
C LEU A 272 11.86 3.92 -10.16
N GLN A 273 10.83 3.22 -10.63
CA GLN A 273 9.44 3.64 -10.46
C GLN A 273 8.71 2.63 -9.57
N LEU A 274 8.51 2.99 -8.31
CA LEU A 274 7.82 2.17 -7.34
C LEU A 274 6.31 2.40 -7.39
N VAL A 275 5.55 1.31 -7.40
CA VAL A 275 4.09 1.31 -7.33
C VAL A 275 3.57 0.32 -6.30
N ASP A 276 2.30 0.43 -5.97
CA ASP A 276 1.64 -0.39 -4.97
C ASP A 276 1.68 -1.88 -5.34
N ALA A 277 2.14 -2.70 -4.40
CA ALA A 277 2.14 -4.16 -4.44
C ALA A 277 0.79 -4.77 -4.84
N GLY A 278 -0.30 -4.14 -4.39
CA GLY A 278 -1.68 -4.57 -4.63
C GLY A 278 -2.08 -4.59 -6.11
N LEU A 279 -1.37 -3.85 -6.98
CA LEU A 279 -1.54 -3.93 -8.43
C LEU A 279 -1.20 -5.31 -9.00
N TYR A 280 -0.26 -6.02 -8.37
CA TYR A 280 0.09 -7.38 -8.76
C TYR A 280 -0.62 -8.41 -7.89
N ILE A 281 -0.39 -8.35 -6.58
CA ILE A 281 -0.97 -9.27 -5.61
C ILE A 281 -1.34 -8.45 -4.38
N ASN A 282 -2.63 -8.43 -4.05
CA ASN A 282 -3.11 -7.77 -2.83
C ASN A 282 -2.78 -8.59 -1.58
N SER A 283 -1.49 -8.77 -1.33
CA SER A 283 -1.03 -9.36 -0.10
C SER A 283 0.46 -9.11 0.19
N PRO A 284 0.83 -8.83 1.45
CA PRO A 284 2.19 -8.44 1.82
C PRO A 284 3.17 -9.63 1.91
N TYR A 285 2.94 -10.74 1.21
CA TYR A 285 3.75 -11.97 1.32
C TYR A 285 5.21 -11.92 0.92
N PRO A 286 5.56 -11.26 -0.19
CA PRO A 286 6.88 -11.45 -0.79
C PRO A 286 8.05 -11.16 0.17
N PRO A 287 8.00 -10.11 1.02
CA PRO A 287 9.01 -9.88 2.06
C PRO A 287 9.18 -11.04 3.07
N PHE A 288 8.12 -11.82 3.31
CA PHE A 288 8.09 -12.90 4.31
C PHE A 288 8.30 -14.31 3.73
N LEU A 289 8.57 -14.44 2.43
CA LEU A 289 8.97 -15.73 1.82
C LEU A 289 10.50 -15.89 1.72
N GLY A 290 11.26 -14.95 2.28
CA GLY A 290 12.70 -15.04 2.43
C GLY A 290 13.10 -16.03 3.53
N PRO A 291 14.34 -16.58 3.51
CA PRO A 291 14.81 -17.60 4.45
C PRO A 291 14.87 -17.15 5.93
N LYS A 292 14.58 -15.88 6.23
CA LYS A 292 14.79 -15.27 7.56
C LYS A 292 13.51 -14.78 8.26
N ARG A 293 12.33 -14.79 7.64
CA ARG A 293 11.18 -14.03 8.20
C ARG A 293 9.83 -14.76 7.99
N ALA A 294 9.35 -15.40 9.06
CA ALA A 294 7.95 -15.82 9.36
C ALA A 294 7.56 -17.32 9.23
N ASP A 295 6.65 -17.72 10.13
CA ASP A 295 6.02 -19.04 10.27
C ASP A 295 4.49 -18.97 10.05
N LEU A 296 3.96 -17.85 9.53
CA LEU A 296 2.52 -17.64 9.28
C LEU A 296 2.29 -16.79 8.02
N ILE A 297 1.07 -16.82 7.43
CA ILE A 297 0.48 -15.90 6.40
C ILE A 297 0.37 -16.48 4.91
N LEU A 298 -0.76 -16.22 4.18
CA LEU A 298 -1.34 -16.80 2.89
C LEU A 298 -0.83 -16.48 1.42
N ALA A 299 0.35 -16.85 0.91
CA ALA A 299 0.82 -16.52 -0.46
C ALA A 299 0.61 -17.50 -1.65
N ARG A 300 -0.43 -18.35 -1.73
CA ARG A 300 -0.40 -19.55 -2.61
C ARG A 300 0.06 -19.33 -4.06
N GLU A 301 -0.57 -18.43 -4.81
CA GLU A 301 -0.29 -18.25 -6.25
C GLU A 301 1.11 -17.68 -6.49
N TYR A 302 1.53 -16.73 -5.66
CA TYR A 302 2.88 -16.16 -5.71
C TYR A 302 3.95 -17.19 -5.32
N ALA A 303 3.70 -17.96 -4.27
CA ALA A 303 4.63 -18.97 -3.83
C ALA A 303 4.82 -20.06 -4.89
N ALA A 304 3.77 -20.44 -5.63
CA ALA A 304 3.88 -21.34 -6.76
C ALA A 304 4.72 -20.75 -7.91
N GLU A 305 4.49 -19.49 -8.29
CA GLU A 305 5.28 -18.78 -9.32
C GLU A 305 6.78 -18.73 -8.94
N MET A 306 7.06 -18.48 -7.66
CA MET A 306 8.43 -18.33 -7.14
C MET A 306 9.04 -19.64 -6.65
N GLN A 307 8.36 -20.77 -6.82
CA GLN A 307 8.78 -22.10 -6.33
C GLN A 307 9.15 -22.08 -4.82
N LYS A 308 8.38 -21.33 -4.03
CA LYS A 308 8.55 -21.21 -2.58
C LYS A 308 7.65 -22.22 -1.86
N PRO A 309 8.12 -22.80 -0.74
CA PRO A 309 7.28 -23.68 0.07
C PRO A 309 6.04 -22.94 0.58
N PHE A 310 4.87 -23.53 0.40
CA PHE A 310 3.60 -22.95 0.81
C PHE A 310 2.62 -24.03 1.26
N PRO A 311 1.86 -23.85 2.36
CA PRO A 311 0.94 -24.89 2.82
C PRO A 311 -0.19 -25.10 1.83
N LEU A 312 -0.72 -26.32 1.80
CA LEU A 312 -1.89 -26.67 1.00
C LEU A 312 -3.10 -25.85 1.47
N VAL A 313 -3.64 -25.05 0.57
CA VAL A 313 -4.89 -24.31 0.81
C VAL A 313 -6.05 -25.23 0.52
N ASP A 314 -6.80 -25.54 1.57
CA ASP A 314 -7.98 -26.38 1.49
C ASP A 314 -9.11 -25.72 0.68
N ASP A 315 -9.67 -26.47 -0.27
CA ASP A 315 -10.78 -26.03 -1.15
C ASP A 315 -12.04 -25.64 -0.38
N ARG A 316 -12.19 -26.02 0.90
CA ARG A 316 -13.26 -25.55 1.78
C ARG A 316 -13.35 -24.03 1.83
N VAL A 317 -12.25 -23.32 1.67
CA VAL A 317 -12.24 -21.84 1.66
C VAL A 317 -12.90 -21.31 0.39
N LEU A 318 -12.73 -21.98 -0.74
CA LEU A 318 -13.41 -21.66 -1.98
C LEU A 318 -14.91 -21.99 -1.88
N LYS A 319 -15.26 -23.11 -1.25
CA LYS A 319 -16.68 -23.50 -1.04
C LYS A 319 -17.42 -22.56 -0.11
N HIS A 320 -16.74 -21.94 0.85
CA HIS A 320 -17.34 -21.02 1.82
C HIS A 320 -17.13 -19.54 1.43
N LYS A 321 -16.71 -19.23 0.18
CA LYS A 321 -16.32 -17.88 -0.25
C LYS A 321 -17.35 -16.80 0.12
N ASP A 322 -18.62 -17.05 -0.17
CA ASP A 322 -19.67 -16.04 -0.04
C ASP A 322 -20.17 -15.88 1.40
N TRP A 323 -19.93 -16.87 2.26
CA TRP A 323 -20.26 -16.85 3.68
C TRP A 323 -19.22 -17.64 4.47
N PRO A 324 -18.07 -17.02 4.76
CA PRO A 324 -16.91 -17.74 5.25
C PRO A 324 -16.97 -17.97 6.76
N GLN A 325 -16.20 -18.95 7.24
CA GLN A 325 -15.94 -19.13 8.67
C GLN A 325 -15.07 -17.99 9.19
N ASP A 326 -15.08 -17.79 10.51
CA ASP A 326 -14.29 -16.76 11.17
C ASP A 326 -12.80 -17.11 11.30
N PHE A 327 -12.44 -18.38 11.08
CA PHE A 327 -11.08 -18.88 11.29
C PHE A 327 -10.77 -20.09 10.42
N TYR A 328 -9.73 -19.97 9.59
CA TYR A 328 -9.18 -21.05 8.78
C TYR A 328 -7.70 -21.26 9.13
N VAL A 329 -7.26 -22.51 9.12
CA VAL A 329 -5.86 -22.89 9.33
C VAL A 329 -5.42 -23.75 8.17
N PHE A 330 -4.30 -23.36 7.56
CA PHE A 330 -3.58 -24.14 6.57
C PHE A 330 -2.25 -24.54 7.21
N PRO A 331 -2.19 -25.75 7.80
CA PRO A 331 -1.02 -26.17 8.56
C PRO A 331 0.20 -26.23 7.65
N GLY A 332 1.30 -25.69 8.14
CA GLY A 332 2.60 -25.82 7.52
C GLY A 332 3.38 -26.97 8.15
N GLU A 333 4.24 -27.58 7.35
CA GLU A 333 5.26 -28.56 7.73
C GLU A 333 6.63 -27.90 8.02
N LEU A 334 7.68 -28.71 8.15
CA LEU A 334 9.03 -28.30 8.54
C LEU A 334 9.62 -27.15 7.70
N SER A 335 9.30 -27.00 6.42
CA SER A 335 9.84 -25.93 5.56
C SER A 335 8.80 -24.88 5.12
N THR A 336 7.55 -25.01 5.58
CA THR A 336 6.43 -24.14 5.16
C THR A 336 5.79 -23.45 6.37
N PRO A 337 5.37 -22.18 6.25
CA PRO A 337 4.64 -21.51 7.31
C PRO A 337 3.25 -22.14 7.53
N THR A 338 2.75 -22.12 8.77
CA THR A 338 1.34 -22.43 9.05
C THR A 338 0.53 -21.18 8.79
N VAL A 339 -0.51 -21.20 8.00
CA VAL A 339 -1.24 -19.98 7.69
C VAL A 339 -2.58 -19.92 8.39
N VAL A 340 -2.84 -18.81 9.10
CA VAL A 340 -4.14 -18.50 9.67
C VAL A 340 -4.82 -17.42 8.84
N TYR A 341 -6.04 -17.69 8.39
CA TYR A 341 -6.88 -16.74 7.65
C TYR A 341 -8.15 -16.44 8.44
N MET A 342 -8.40 -15.16 8.66
CA MET A 342 -9.54 -14.66 9.43
C MET A 342 -10.30 -13.61 8.62
N PRO A 343 -11.37 -14.01 7.89
CA PRO A 343 -12.22 -13.07 7.17
C PRO A 343 -12.89 -12.08 8.12
N LEU A 344 -12.92 -10.80 7.73
CA LEU A 344 -13.52 -9.74 8.54
C LEU A 344 -15.04 -9.92 8.69
N PHE A 345 -15.74 -10.14 7.58
CA PHE A 345 -17.16 -10.49 7.57
C PHE A 345 -17.31 -11.99 7.39
N ASN A 346 -18.03 -12.64 8.31
CA ASN A 346 -18.04 -14.10 8.42
C ASN A 346 -19.31 -14.60 9.14
N ARG A 347 -19.48 -15.92 9.23
CA ARG A 347 -20.61 -16.61 9.86
C ARG A 347 -20.91 -16.23 11.32
N ARG A 348 -19.96 -15.66 12.06
CA ARG A 348 -20.19 -15.20 13.45
C ARG A 348 -20.83 -13.83 13.52
N ASN A 349 -20.60 -12.98 12.51
CA ASN A 349 -21.01 -11.58 12.52
C ASN A 349 -21.94 -11.20 11.36
N CYS A 350 -22.24 -12.15 10.46
CA CYS A 350 -23.20 -12.04 9.37
C CYS A 350 -24.12 -13.26 9.37
N ARG A 351 -25.43 -13.03 9.24
CA ARG A 351 -26.50 -14.04 9.25
C ARG A 351 -26.40 -14.98 8.05
N ASP A 352 -26.01 -14.46 6.89
CA ASP A 352 -25.94 -15.18 5.62
C ASP A 352 -24.98 -14.51 4.63
N ALA A 353 -24.88 -15.08 3.43
CA ALA A 353 -24.06 -14.56 2.34
C ALA A 353 -24.52 -13.18 1.83
N ALA A 354 -25.82 -12.88 1.91
CA ALA A 354 -26.35 -11.60 1.47
C ALA A 354 -25.89 -10.48 2.41
N GLU A 355 -25.86 -10.72 3.72
CA GLU A 355 -25.33 -9.76 4.69
C GLU A 355 -23.81 -9.56 4.52
N VAL A 356 -23.05 -10.62 4.22
CA VAL A 356 -21.61 -10.48 3.89
C VAL A 356 -21.43 -9.57 2.68
N LYS A 357 -22.17 -9.82 1.60
CA LYS A 357 -22.10 -8.99 0.39
C LYS A 357 -22.51 -7.54 0.66
N ALA A 358 -23.56 -7.33 1.45
CA ALA A 358 -24.01 -5.98 1.83
C ALA A 358 -22.94 -5.23 2.63
N LYS A 359 -22.29 -5.87 3.61
CA LYS A 359 -21.19 -5.24 4.36
C LYS A 359 -19.97 -4.99 3.49
N LEU A 360 -19.61 -5.90 2.59
CA LEU A 360 -18.53 -5.65 1.63
C LEU A 360 -18.83 -4.44 0.73
N ALA A 361 -20.09 -4.24 0.33
CA ALA A 361 -20.50 -3.05 -0.41
C ALA A 361 -20.48 -1.78 0.46
N GLU A 362 -20.90 -1.86 1.72
CA GLU A 362 -20.90 -0.75 2.67
C GLU A 362 -19.48 -0.26 3.02
N TYR A 363 -18.53 -1.20 3.14
CA TYR A 363 -17.12 -0.97 3.44
C TYR A 363 -16.22 -1.16 2.21
N THR A 364 -16.73 -0.76 1.04
CA THR A 364 -15.95 -0.74 -0.20
C THR A 364 -14.76 0.22 -0.12
N THR A 365 -13.72 -0.02 -0.90
CA THR A 365 -12.48 0.79 -0.84
C THR A 365 -12.53 2.02 -1.70
N TYR A 366 -13.31 1.99 -2.78
CA TYR A 366 -13.63 3.19 -3.54
C TYR A 366 -14.72 3.97 -2.81
N GLN A 367 -14.44 4.37 -1.57
CA GLN A 367 -15.24 5.34 -0.85
C GLN A 367 -14.43 6.37 -0.09
N GLY A 368 -15.10 7.43 0.33
CA GLY A 368 -14.48 8.53 1.06
C GLY A 368 -14.15 8.11 2.49
N PRO A 369 -13.61 9.02 3.30
CA PRO A 369 -13.33 8.73 4.70
C PRO A 369 -14.57 8.20 5.42
N TYR A 370 -14.39 7.13 6.21
CA TYR A 370 -15.46 6.59 7.03
C TYR A 370 -15.90 7.60 8.09
N SER A 371 -17.20 7.63 8.38
CA SER A 371 -17.72 8.34 9.54
C SER A 371 -17.22 7.68 10.84
N LYS A 372 -17.27 8.42 11.96
CA LYS A 372 -16.86 7.89 13.27
C LYS A 372 -17.66 6.63 13.65
N GLU A 373 -18.93 6.60 13.27
CA GLU A 373 -19.84 5.47 13.52
C GLU A 373 -19.43 4.25 12.70
N LYS A 374 -19.11 4.42 11.41
CA LYS A 374 -18.59 3.34 10.54
C LYS A 374 -17.26 2.81 11.06
N ILE A 375 -16.34 3.70 11.46
CA ILE A 375 -15.05 3.31 12.05
C ILE A 375 -15.28 2.47 13.32
N ALA A 376 -16.11 2.97 14.25
CA ALA A 376 -16.42 2.27 15.49
C ALA A 376 -17.09 0.90 15.26
N ALA A 377 -18.03 0.82 14.31
CA ALA A 377 -18.69 -0.43 13.94
C ALA A 377 -17.70 -1.46 13.39
N LEU A 378 -16.83 -1.06 12.45
CA LEU A 378 -15.83 -1.93 11.85
C LEU A 378 -14.80 -2.40 12.88
N LEU A 379 -14.32 -1.50 13.73
CA LEU A 379 -13.41 -1.83 14.84
C LEU A 379 -14.04 -2.82 15.81
N LYS A 380 -15.32 -2.64 16.16
CA LYS A 380 -16.04 -3.58 17.03
C LYS A 380 -16.09 -4.98 16.43
N ILE A 381 -16.35 -5.11 15.13
CA ILE A 381 -16.35 -6.38 14.41
C ILE A 381 -14.94 -7.01 14.41
N ALA A 382 -13.92 -6.25 14.03
CA ALA A 382 -12.53 -6.74 13.99
C ALA A 382 -12.06 -7.22 15.37
N MET A 383 -12.31 -6.43 16.43
CA MET A 383 -11.99 -6.81 17.81
C MET A 383 -12.75 -8.07 18.26
N ALA A 384 -14.03 -8.19 17.91
CA ALA A 384 -14.81 -9.38 18.24
C ALA A 384 -14.26 -10.63 17.55
N ASN A 385 -13.88 -10.55 16.27
CA ASN A 385 -13.27 -11.67 15.55
C ASN A 385 -11.98 -12.15 16.23
N MET A 386 -11.12 -11.23 16.67
CA MET A 386 -9.89 -11.55 17.39
C MET A 386 -10.17 -12.18 18.77
N LYS A 387 -11.14 -11.64 19.52
CA LYS A 387 -11.53 -12.18 20.83
C LYS A 387 -12.11 -13.59 20.71
N ASN A 388 -13.01 -13.80 19.77
CA ASN A 388 -13.67 -15.09 19.54
C ASN A 388 -12.68 -16.19 19.16
N ASN A 389 -11.62 -15.83 18.44
CA ASN A 389 -10.61 -16.79 17.97
C ASN A 389 -9.31 -16.81 18.77
N ARG A 390 -9.26 -16.10 19.92
CA ARG A 390 -8.07 -16.01 20.77
C ARG A 390 -7.48 -17.37 21.11
N GLN A 391 -8.31 -18.31 21.56
CA GLN A 391 -7.83 -19.64 21.97
C GLN A 391 -7.31 -20.45 20.78
N ASN A 392 -7.99 -20.37 19.63
CA ASN A 392 -7.58 -21.04 18.39
C ASN A 392 -6.24 -20.49 17.90
N LEU A 393 -6.05 -19.17 17.94
CA LEU A 393 -4.81 -18.52 17.57
C LEU A 393 -3.66 -18.90 18.51
N LEU A 394 -3.89 -18.88 19.83
CA LEU A 394 -2.90 -19.34 20.82
C LEU A 394 -2.48 -20.80 20.60
N ASN A 395 -3.43 -21.66 20.21
CA ASN A 395 -3.12 -23.04 19.88
C ASN A 395 -2.23 -23.16 18.63
N GLN A 396 -2.46 -22.35 17.58
CA GLN A 396 -1.58 -22.35 16.41
C GLN A 396 -0.19 -21.79 16.73
N ILE A 397 -0.09 -20.74 17.55
CA ILE A 397 1.20 -20.19 18.01
C ILE A 397 1.98 -21.27 18.77
N ARG A 398 1.34 -22.00 19.70
CA ARG A 398 1.98 -23.11 20.42
C ARG A 398 2.51 -24.18 19.47
N LYS A 399 1.72 -24.58 18.48
CA LYS A 399 2.15 -25.55 17.45
C LYS A 399 3.35 -25.03 16.65
N ALA A 400 3.33 -23.78 16.22
CA ALA A 400 4.43 -23.16 15.49
C ALA A 400 5.72 -23.11 16.32
N VAL A 401 5.62 -22.79 17.63
CA VAL A 401 6.75 -22.80 18.56
C VAL A 401 7.34 -24.20 18.69
N ILE A 402 6.50 -25.23 18.87
CA ILE A 402 6.96 -26.63 18.96
C ILE A 402 7.68 -27.05 17.68
N LEU A 403 7.08 -26.79 16.51
CA LEU A 403 7.70 -27.09 15.21
C LEU A 403 9.05 -26.40 15.04
N LYS A 404 9.18 -25.15 15.49
CA LYS A 404 10.43 -24.40 15.44
C LYS A 404 11.50 -24.97 16.37
N TYR A 405 11.13 -25.46 17.54
CA TYR A 405 12.06 -26.18 18.42
C TYR A 405 12.54 -27.49 17.79
N SER A 406 11.68 -28.22 17.07
CA SER A 406 12.08 -29.42 16.34
C SER A 406 13.02 -29.16 15.15
N ARG A 407 13.20 -27.90 14.72
CA ARG A 407 14.17 -27.50 13.68
C ARG A 407 15.58 -27.22 14.23
N ARG A 408 15.70 -26.99 15.54
CA ARG A 408 16.99 -26.75 16.23
C ARG A 408 17.55 -28.07 16.72
#